data_AF-A0A349Y3B6-F1
#
_entry.id   AF-A0A349Y3B6-F1
#
_cell.length_a   1.000
_cell.length_b   1.000
_cell.length_c   1.000
_cell.angle_alpha   90.00
_cell.angle_beta   90.00
_cell.angle_gamma   90.00
#
_symmetry.space_group_name_H-M   'P 1'
#
loop_
_entity.id
_entity.type
_entity.pdbx_description
1 polymer ?
#
loop_
_entity_poly.entity_id
_entity_poly.type
_entity_poly.pdbx_seq_one_letter_code
_entity_poly.pdbx_strand_id
1 'polypeptide(L)'
;MPRLLGFDVPTLQTIVDHGADEAIVAMLDVVPDAHWLKLFDERVAALKGELGLAGVELDGTSILFFGSIADSRRLATAVSALINAINMEVAGHTDPFQPTAP
;
A
#
# COMPACT_ATOMS: atom_id res chain seq x y z
N MET A 1 -6.54 6.54 -10.61
CA MET A 1 -5.37 6.06 -9.83
C MET A 1 -5.70 6.17 -8.35
N PRO A 2 -5.54 5.09 -7.59
CA PRO A 2 -5.87 5.06 -6.17
C PRO A 2 -4.98 6.05 -5.40
N ARG A 3 -5.61 6.86 -4.55
CA ARG A 3 -4.90 7.77 -3.64
C ARG A 3 -5.10 7.29 -2.22
N LEU A 4 -4.03 7.35 -1.45
CA LEU A 4 -4.09 7.04 -0.03
C LEU A 4 -4.87 8.16 0.70
N LEU A 5 -5.99 7.79 1.33
CA LEU A 5 -6.79 8.69 2.17
C LEU A 5 -6.21 8.83 3.57
N GLY A 6 -5.67 7.74 4.11
CA GLY A 6 -5.12 7.72 5.45
C GLY A 6 -4.79 6.30 5.91
N PHE A 7 -4.28 6.21 7.13
CA PHE A 7 -4.03 4.95 7.81
C PHE A 7 -4.88 4.90 9.08
N ASP A 8 -5.64 3.83 9.22
CA ASP A 8 -6.19 3.40 10.48
C ASP A 8 -5.12 2.53 11.16
N VAL A 9 -4.43 3.12 12.13
CA VAL A 9 -3.41 2.45 12.92
C VAL A 9 -4.04 2.10 14.25
N PRO A 10 -4.33 0.81 14.53
CA PRO A 10 -4.82 0.42 15.83
C PRO A 10 -3.78 0.77 16.90
N THR A 11 -4.25 1.14 18.09
CA THR A 11 -3.37 1.46 19.22
C THR A 11 -2.52 0.23 19.57
N LEU A 12 -1.26 0.24 19.12
CA LEU A 12 -0.25 -0.78 19.43
C LEU A 12 -0.22 -1.00 20.95
N GLN A 13 -0.76 -2.13 21.41
CA GLN A 13 -0.56 -2.58 22.77
C GLN A 13 0.85 -3.19 22.87
N THR A 14 1.54 -2.91 23.98
CA THR A 14 2.95 -3.26 24.19
C THR A 14 3.26 -4.77 24.21
N ILE A 15 2.25 -5.62 23.98
CA ILE A 15 2.31 -7.08 24.00
C ILE A 15 1.56 -7.56 22.76
N VAL A 16 2.32 -8.00 21.76
CA VAL A 16 1.80 -8.53 20.48
C VAL A 16 1.25 -9.93 20.74
N ASP A 17 -0.07 -10.10 20.55
CA ASP A 17 -0.74 -11.39 20.59
C ASP A 17 -1.17 -11.73 19.16
N HIS A 18 -0.47 -12.71 18.56
CA HIS A 18 -0.64 -13.12 17.16
C HIS A 18 -2.06 -13.57 16.77
N GLY A 19 -2.98 -13.74 17.73
CA GLY A 19 -4.40 -14.03 17.49
C GLY A 19 -5.37 -12.85 17.68
N ALA A 20 -4.88 -11.69 18.13
CA ALA A 20 -5.70 -10.51 18.49
C ALA A 20 -5.16 -9.17 17.98
N ASP A 21 -3.98 -9.13 17.35
CA ASP A 21 -3.42 -7.90 16.78
C ASP A 21 -4.19 -7.44 15.53
N GLU A 22 -4.73 -6.23 15.63
CA GLU A 22 -5.43 -5.55 14.54
C GLU A 22 -4.44 -5.16 13.44
N ALA A 23 -4.80 -5.42 12.18
CA ALA A 23 -4.00 -5.00 11.04
C ALA A 23 -4.00 -3.47 10.93
N ILE A 24 -2.88 -2.90 10.48
CA ILE A 24 -2.89 -1.50 10.06
C ILE A 24 -3.65 -1.44 8.75
N VAL A 25 -4.70 -0.64 8.69
CA VAL A 25 -5.54 -0.51 7.49
C VAL A 25 -5.20 0.78 6.77
N ALA A 26 -4.67 0.70 5.56
CA ALA A 26 -4.52 1.85 4.68
C ALA A 26 -5.76 2.00 3.80
N MET A 27 -6.44 3.14 3.88
CA MET A 27 -7.63 3.42 3.10
C MET A 27 -7.26 4.13 1.80
N LEU A 28 -7.87 3.69 0.71
CA LEU A 28 -7.73 4.27 -0.62
C LEU A 28 -9.03 4.97 -1.03
N ASP A 29 -8.89 6.02 -1.84
CA ASP A 29 -10.02 6.79 -2.39
C ASP A 29 -10.87 5.97 -3.37
N VAL A 30 -10.21 5.06 -4.10
CA VAL A 30 -10.84 4.20 -5.11
C VAL A 30 -10.20 2.81 -5.12
N VAL A 31 -10.98 1.82 -5.57
CA VAL A 31 -10.49 0.45 -5.76
C VAL A 31 -9.41 0.47 -6.85
N PRO A 32 -8.21 -0.09 -6.61
CA PRO A 32 -7.18 -0.16 -7.64
C PRO A 32 -7.56 -1.11 -8.76
N ASP A 33 -7.18 -0.75 -9.99
CA ASP A 33 -7.30 -1.62 -11.15
C ASP A 33 -6.29 -2.78 -11.11
N ALA A 34 -6.57 -3.87 -11.84
CA ALA A 34 -5.73 -5.08 -11.87
C ALA A 34 -4.25 -4.80 -12.22
N HIS A 35 -3.98 -3.84 -13.10
CA HIS A 35 -2.62 -3.44 -13.44
C HIS A 35 -1.89 -2.81 -12.25
N TRP A 36 -2.56 -1.92 -11.52
CA TRP A 36 -2.01 -1.28 -10.32
C TRP A 36 -1.78 -2.32 -9.22
N LEU A 37 -2.73 -3.24 -9.02
CA LEU A 37 -2.61 -4.33 -8.05
C LEU A 37 -1.40 -5.21 -8.32
N LYS A 38 -1.10 -5.51 -9.59
CA LYS A 38 0.06 -6.31 -9.96
C LYS A 38 1.38 -5.62 -9.58
N LEU A 39 1.51 -4.33 -9.90
CA LEU A 39 2.68 -3.53 -9.52
C LEU A 39 2.81 -3.39 -7.99
N PHE A 40 1.67 -3.23 -7.31
CA PHE A 40 1.63 -3.18 -5.86
C PHE A 40 2.10 -4.50 -5.24
N ASP A 41 1.61 -5.65 -5.72
CA ASP A 41 1.98 -6.98 -5.23
C ASP A 41 3.49 -7.25 -5.37
N GLU A 42 4.06 -6.94 -6.54
CA GLU A 42 5.50 -7.13 -6.80
C GLU A 42 6.38 -6.27 -5.86
N ARG A 43 5.97 -5.03 -5.61
CA ARG A 43 6.74 -4.07 -4.80
C ARG A 43 6.51 -4.25 -3.31
N VAL A 44 5.28 -4.58 -2.90
CA VAL A 44 4.95 -4.83 -1.50
C VAL A 44 5.64 -6.10 -1.01
N ALA A 45 5.83 -7.11 -1.86
CA ALA A 45 6.60 -8.30 -1.51
C ALA A 45 8.03 -7.97 -1.05
N ALA A 46 8.71 -7.05 -1.73
CA ALA A 46 10.02 -6.55 -1.30
C ALA A 46 9.91 -5.78 0.03
N LEU A 47 8.90 -4.91 0.15
CA LEU A 47 8.67 -4.11 1.34
C LEU A 47 8.34 -4.97 2.58
N LYS A 48 7.65 -6.10 2.40
CA LYS A 48 7.34 -7.06 3.47
C LYS A 48 8.61 -7.59 4.12
N GLY A 49 9.62 -7.93 3.33
CA GLY A 49 10.92 -8.39 3.83
C GLY A 49 11.67 -7.31 4.62
N GLU A 50 11.62 -6.05 4.15
CA GLU A 50 12.33 -4.94 4.81
C GLU A 50 11.67 -4.46 6.10
N LEU A 51 10.34 -4.56 6.19
CA LEU A 51 9.55 -4.09 7.33
C LEU A 51 9.16 -5.20 8.31
N GLY A 52 9.45 -6.47 8.00
CA GLY A 52 9.06 -7.60 8.85
C GLY A 52 7.55 -7.84 8.88
N LEU A 53 6.87 -7.59 7.75
CA LEU A 53 5.43 -7.84 7.62
C LEU A 53 5.17 -9.35 7.46
N ALA A 54 4.23 -9.86 8.24
CA ALA A 54 3.75 -11.23 8.11
C ALA A 54 2.86 -11.40 6.87
N GLY A 55 2.01 -10.41 6.59
CA GLY A 55 0.98 -10.48 5.55
C GLY A 55 0.58 -9.10 5.07
N VAL A 56 0.12 -9.04 3.81
CA VAL A 56 -0.59 -7.88 3.28
C VAL A 56 -1.79 -8.44 2.53
N GLU A 57 -2.98 -7.95 2.87
CA GLU A 57 -4.22 -8.28 2.17
C GLU A 57 -4.85 -6.99 1.65
N LEU A 58 -5.58 -7.12 0.55
CA LEU A 58 -6.21 -5.98 -0.10
C LEU A 58 -7.70 -6.28 -0.24
N ASP A 59 -8.50 -5.53 0.51
CA ASP A 59 -9.95 -5.63 0.57
C ASP A 59 -10.58 -4.40 -0.09
N GLY A 60 -10.68 -4.46 -1.42
CA GLY A 60 -11.28 -3.39 -2.24
C GLY A 60 -10.52 -2.06 -2.14
N THR A 61 -11.00 -1.16 -1.28
CA THR A 61 -10.38 0.16 -1.02
C THR A 61 -9.45 0.16 0.20
N SER A 62 -9.37 -0.95 0.93
CA SER A 62 -8.60 -1.06 2.16
C SER A 62 -7.42 -2.02 1.96
N ILE A 63 -6.23 -1.63 2.40
CA ILE A 63 -5.06 -2.50 2.42
C ILE A 63 -4.75 -2.84 3.89
N LEU A 64 -4.83 -4.11 4.25
CA LEU A 64 -4.55 -4.60 5.58
C LEU A 64 -3.11 -5.07 5.67
N PHE A 65 -2.34 -4.49 6.57
CA PHE A 65 -0.96 -4.85 6.85
C PHE A 65 -0.86 -5.60 8.17
N PHE A 66 -0.45 -6.87 8.08
CA PHE A 66 -0.26 -7.75 9.23
C PHE A 66 1.23 -7.91 9.50
N GLY A 67 1.68 -7.64 10.73
CA GLY A 67 3.08 -7.83 11.11
C GLY A 67 3.44 -7.19 12.44
N SER A 68 4.66 -7.48 12.90
CA SER A 68 5.22 -6.85 14.10
C SER A 68 5.77 -5.48 13.75
N ILE A 69 4.87 -4.52 13.54
CA ILE A 69 5.20 -3.18 13.07
C ILE A 69 5.47 -2.33 14.30
N ALA A 70 6.70 -2.41 14.82
CA ALA A 70 7.14 -1.60 15.96
C ALA A 70 7.02 -0.08 15.68
N ASP A 71 6.95 0.31 14.40
CA ASP A 71 6.95 1.70 13.96
C ASP A 71 5.90 1.93 12.86
N SER A 72 4.65 2.11 13.28
CA SER A 72 3.51 2.36 12.38
C SER A 72 3.70 3.58 11.49
N ARG A 73 4.43 4.59 11.97
CA ARG A 73 4.81 5.77 11.20
C ARG A 73 5.75 5.44 10.04
N ARG A 74 6.69 4.53 10.26
CA ARG A 74 7.60 4.05 9.21
C ARG A 74 6.83 3.28 8.14
N LEU A 75 5.90 2.41 8.52
CA LEU A 75 5.00 1.74 7.58
C LEU A 75 4.19 2.76 6.77
N ALA A 76 3.53 3.70 7.43
CA ALA A 76 2.70 4.70 6.77
C ALA A 76 3.50 5.49 5.73
N THR A 77 4.74 5.87 6.08
CA THR A 77 5.67 6.56 5.17
C THR A 77 6.05 5.68 3.99
N ALA A 78 6.40 4.42 4.23
CA ALA A 78 6.82 3.48 3.20
C ALA A 78 5.69 3.11 2.23
N VAL A 79 4.49 2.85 2.75
CA VAL A 79 3.29 2.56 1.95
C VAL A 79 2.86 3.79 1.15
N SER A 80 2.89 4.98 1.74
CA SER A 80 2.61 6.23 1.02
C SER A 80 3.61 6.46 -0.11
N ALA A 81 4.90 6.25 0.13
CA ALA A 81 5.93 6.33 -0.91
C ALA A 81 5.71 5.29 -2.02
N LEU A 82 5.35 4.06 -1.66
CA LEU A 82 5.06 2.98 -2.60
C LEU A 82 3.87 3.31 -3.51
N ILE A 83 2.75 3.73 -2.93
CA ILE A 83 1.54 4.10 -3.68
C ILE A 83 1.84 5.25 -4.64
N ASN A 84 2.59 6.26 -4.19
CA ASN A 84 3.01 7.37 -5.06
C ASN A 84 3.91 6.90 -6.21
N ALA A 85 4.87 6.01 -5.94
CA ALA A 85 5.74 5.47 -6.99
C ALA A 85 4.95 4.68 -8.04
N ILE A 86 4.01 3.83 -7.63
CA ILE A 86 3.15 3.08 -8.56
C ILE A 86 2.27 4.05 -9.35
N ASN A 87 1.68 5.06 -8.69
CA ASN A 87 0.88 6.07 -9.38
C ASN A 87 1.69 6.83 -10.42
N MET A 88 2.96 7.17 -10.14
CA MET A 88 3.85 7.80 -11.10
C MET A 88 4.18 6.88 -12.27
N GLU A 89 4.35 5.58 -12.05
CA GLU A 89 4.63 4.60 -13.10
C GLU A 89 3.40 4.37 -14.00
N VAL A 90 2.21 4.22 -13.39
CA VAL A 90 0.95 4.08 -14.13
C VAL A 90 0.60 5.40 -14.86
N ALA A 91 0.90 6.55 -14.26
CA ALA A 91 0.74 7.86 -14.91
C ALA A 91 1.75 8.06 -16.04
N GLY A 92 3.00 7.65 -15.85
CA GLY A 92 4.04 7.70 -16.87
C GLY A 92 3.77 6.76 -18.05
N HIS A 93 3.04 5.65 -17.82
CA HIS A 93 2.55 4.79 -18.89
C HIS A 93 1.37 5.41 -19.66
N THR A 94 0.70 6.42 -19.08
CA THR A 94 -0.30 7.23 -19.78
C THR A 94 0.42 8.38 -20.48
N ASP A 95 1.08 8.08 -21.59
CA ASP A 95 1.82 9.06 -22.40
C ASP A 95 0.90 10.22 -22.83
N PRO A 96 1.16 11.49 -22.46
CA PRO A 96 0.46 12.64 -23.03
C PRO A 96 0.96 13.01 -24.44
N PHE A 97 1.96 12.30 -24.99
CA PHE A 97 2.51 12.55 -26.31
C PHE A 97 1.97 11.58 -27.37
N GLN A 98 0.68 11.71 -27.68
CA GLN A 98 0.18 11.29 -28.99
C GLN A 98 0.09 12.54 -29.88
N PRO A 99 1.11 12.87 -30.70
CA PRO A 99 0.89 13.83 -31.77
C PRO A 99 -0.10 13.21 -32.76
N THR A 100 -1.30 13.78 -32.82
CA THR A 100 -2.25 13.54 -33.91
C THR A 100 -1.54 13.86 -35.23
N ALA A 101 -1.46 12.85 -36.08
CA ALA A 101 -0.89 12.92 -37.42
C ALA A 101 -1.46 14.07 -38.26
N PRO A 102 -0.67 14.67 -39.15
CA PRO A 102 -1.14 15.10 -40.46
C PRO A 102 -0.96 13.99 -41.52
#